data_AF-A0A7Y5Y846-F1
#
_entry.id   AF-A0A7Y5Y846-F1
#
_cell.length_a   1.000
_cell.length_b   1.000
_cell.length_c   1.000
_cell.angle_alpha   90.00
_cell.angle_beta   90.00
_cell.angle_gamma   90.00
#
_symmetry.space_group_name_H-M   'P 1'
#
loop_
_entity.id
_entity.type
_entity.pdbx_description
1 polymer ?
#
loop_
_entity_poly.entity_id
_entity_poly.type
_entity_poly.pdbx_seq_one_letter_code
_entity_poly.pdbx_strand_id
1 'polypeptide(L)'
;MNPDFSGPDAWIDLVSAVFMVVGALMSLGAAIGLLRFPDLLSRMHAATKPQVLGLFLLLAAIGLQMRTWWVWPVLVVAWIFQLLTVPVSAHMVGRAGYRTKHLHRELLTADELEAVVQKAAAEAALEDSPDDGR
;
A
#
# COMPACT_ATOMS: atom_id res chain seq x y z
N MET A 1 -40.70 15.55 -3.22
CA MET A 1 -39.36 16.18 -3.12
C MET A 1 -38.84 16.34 -4.53
N ASN A 2 -38.89 17.56 -5.08
CA ASN A 2 -38.11 17.85 -6.28
C ASN A 2 -36.66 18.02 -5.82
N PRO A 3 -35.69 17.27 -6.36
CA PRO A 3 -34.29 17.52 -6.06
C PRO A 3 -33.96 18.90 -6.61
N ASP A 4 -33.69 19.85 -5.70
CA ASP A 4 -33.15 21.15 -6.08
C ASP A 4 -31.67 20.93 -6.44
N PHE A 5 -31.41 20.71 -7.73
CA PHE A 5 -30.07 20.53 -8.27
C PHE A 5 -29.26 21.84 -8.34
N SER A 6 -29.84 22.97 -7.92
CA SER A 6 -29.21 24.30 -7.98
C SER A 6 -28.52 24.73 -6.67
N GLY A 7 -28.71 24.00 -5.57
CA GLY A 7 -28.10 24.32 -4.28
C GLY A 7 -26.64 23.85 -4.15
N PRO A 8 -25.85 24.45 -3.22
CA PRO A 8 -24.49 23.97 -2.90
C PRO A 8 -24.47 22.51 -2.44
N ASP A 9 -25.59 22.01 -1.92
CA ASP A 9 -25.74 20.64 -1.46
C ASP A 9 -25.71 19.62 -2.59
N ALA A 10 -26.31 19.94 -3.74
CA ALA A 10 -26.31 19.07 -4.92
C ALA A 10 -24.89 18.87 -5.48
N TRP A 11 -24.07 19.92 -5.44
CA TRP A 11 -22.66 19.84 -5.83
C TRP A 11 -21.85 18.96 -4.88
N ILE A 12 -22.10 19.06 -3.57
CA ILE A 12 -21.44 18.20 -2.57
C ILE A 12 -21.83 16.74 -2.79
N ASP A 13 -23.11 16.46 -3.03
CA ASP A 13 -23.58 15.10 -3.28
C ASP A 13 -22.97 14.53 -4.58
N LEU A 14 -22.85 15.35 -5.64
CA LEU A 14 -22.20 14.96 -6.89
C LEU A 14 -20.71 14.64 -6.68
N VAL A 15 -19.97 15.51 -5.99
CA VAL A 15 -18.54 15.31 -5.72
C VAL A 15 -18.33 14.08 -4.84
N SER A 16 -19.14 13.91 -3.78
CA SER A 16 -19.11 12.72 -2.93
C SER A 16 -19.37 11.45 -3.74
N ALA A 17 -20.37 11.45 -4.62
CA ALA A 17 -20.68 10.30 -5.47
C ALA A 17 -19.52 9.95 -6.41
N VAL A 18 -18.90 10.94 -7.06
CA VAL A 18 -17.72 10.72 -7.90
C VAL A 18 -16.57 10.16 -7.07
N PHE A 19 -16.30 10.71 -5.89
CA PHE A 19 -15.25 10.21 -5.01
C PHE A 19 -15.52 8.76 -4.56
N MET A 20 -16.78 8.42 -4.26
CA MET A 20 -17.16 7.08 -3.87
C MET A 20 -16.96 6.07 -5.00
N VAL A 21 -17.37 6.42 -6.22
CA VAL A 21 -17.21 5.57 -7.42
C VAL A 21 -15.73 5.39 -7.75
N VAL A 22 -14.96 6.48 -7.83
CA VAL A 22 -13.52 6.41 -8.15
C VAL A 22 -12.76 5.67 -7.05
N GLY A 23 -13.07 5.95 -5.78
CA GLY A 23 -12.48 5.26 -4.64
C GLY A 23 -12.75 3.76 -4.65
N ALA A 24 -13.99 3.36 -4.95
CA ALA A 24 -14.37 1.96 -5.09
C ALA A 24 -13.66 1.28 -6.28
N LEU A 25 -13.56 1.94 -7.43
CA LEU A 25 -12.84 1.43 -8.60
C LEU A 25 -11.34 1.26 -8.32
N MET A 26 -10.74 2.19 -7.58
CA MET A 26 -9.34 2.08 -7.16
C MET A 26 -9.12 0.92 -6.19
N SER A 27 -10.01 0.73 -5.21
CA SER A 27 -9.93 -0.40 -4.28
C SER A 27 -10.14 -1.75 -4.98
N LEU A 28 -11.09 -1.81 -5.93
CA LEU A 28 -11.29 -2.97 -6.79
C LEU A 28 -10.04 -3.25 -7.65
N GLY A 29 -9.45 -2.21 -8.24
CA GLY A 29 -8.21 -2.30 -9.01
C GLY A 29 -7.05 -2.83 -8.17
N ALA A 30 -6.92 -2.42 -6.91
CA ALA A 30 -5.93 -2.96 -5.97
C ALA A 30 -6.14 -4.46 -5.71
N ALA A 31 -7.39 -4.88 -5.49
CA ALA A 31 -7.74 -6.28 -5.27
C ALA A 31 -7.47 -7.14 -6.53
N ILE A 32 -7.86 -6.66 -7.71
CA ILE A 32 -7.59 -7.34 -8.98
C ILE A 32 -6.08 -7.42 -9.24
N GLY A 33 -5.33 -6.34 -9.01
CA GLY A 33 -3.89 -6.30 -9.16
C GLY A 33 -3.20 -7.33 -8.25
N LEU A 34 -3.63 -7.42 -6.99
CA LEU A 34 -3.11 -8.41 -6.04
C LEU A 34 -3.31 -9.85 -6.52
N LEU A 35 -4.44 -10.16 -7.17
CA LEU A 35 -4.74 -11.50 -7.67
C LEU A 35 -4.09 -11.81 -9.03
N ARG A 36 -3.91 -10.79 -9.89
CA ARG A 36 -3.49 -10.98 -11.28
C ARG A 36 -1.97 -10.99 -11.47
N PHE A 37 -1.21 -10.24 -10.69
CA PHE A 37 0.23 -10.20 -10.88
C PHE A 37 0.88 -11.51 -10.40
N PRO A 38 1.88 -12.07 -11.12
CA PRO A 38 2.55 -13.30 -10.72
C PRO A 38 3.63 -13.07 -9.65
N ASP A 39 4.26 -11.90 -9.65
CA ASP A 39 5.39 -11.56 -8.78
C ASP A 39 4.98 -10.79 -7.51
N LEU A 40 5.69 -11.05 -6.40
CA LEU A 40 5.42 -10.45 -5.09
C LEU A 40 5.61 -8.93 -5.07
N LEU A 41 6.68 -8.40 -5.67
CA LEU A 41 6.93 -6.96 -5.70
C LEU A 41 5.87 -6.25 -6.55
N SER A 42 5.52 -6.86 -7.69
CA SER A 42 4.46 -6.36 -8.57
C SER A 42 3.09 -6.36 -7.88
N ARG A 43 2.76 -7.43 -7.14
CA ARG A 43 1.55 -7.51 -6.30
C ARG A 43 1.52 -6.42 -5.24
N MET A 44 2.62 -6.21 -4.53
CA MET A 44 2.70 -5.17 -3.50
C MET A 44 2.51 -3.77 -4.09
N HIS A 45 3.15 -3.45 -5.22
CA HIS A 45 2.95 -2.16 -5.86
C HIS A 45 1.51 -1.94 -6.33
N ALA A 46 0.90 -2.97 -6.92
CA ALA A 46 -0.46 -2.92 -7.40
C ALA A 46 -1.51 -2.88 -6.27
N ALA A 47 -1.23 -3.54 -5.15
CA ALA A 47 -2.15 -3.56 -4.00
C ALA A 47 -2.04 -2.30 -3.15
N THR A 48 -0.89 -1.64 -3.10
CA THR A 48 -0.67 -0.50 -2.19
C THR A 48 -1.03 0.85 -2.81
N LYS A 49 -0.58 1.15 -4.04
CA LYS A 49 -0.78 2.47 -4.65
C LYS A 49 -2.26 2.82 -4.88
N PRO A 50 -3.07 1.97 -5.55
CA PRO A 50 -4.47 2.27 -5.76
C PRO A 50 -5.27 2.19 -4.45
N GLN A 51 -4.88 1.35 -3.49
CA GLN A 51 -5.59 1.22 -2.23
C GLN A 51 -5.46 2.45 -1.34
N VAL A 52 -4.25 3.04 -1.23
CA VAL A 52 -4.05 4.28 -0.45
C VAL A 52 -4.87 5.43 -1.02
N LEU A 53 -4.89 5.56 -2.35
CA LEU A 53 -5.68 6.57 -3.04
C LEU A 53 -7.18 6.28 -2.91
N GLY A 54 -7.60 5.03 -3.13
CA GLY A 54 -8.99 4.60 -3.00
C GLY A 54 -9.58 4.87 -1.62
N LEU A 55 -8.84 4.54 -0.56
CA LEU A 55 -9.26 4.84 0.82
C LEU A 55 -9.34 6.35 1.06
N PHE A 56 -8.38 7.13 0.58
CA PHE A 56 -8.42 8.59 0.69
C PHE A 56 -9.70 9.17 0.10
N LEU A 57 -10.06 8.77 -1.13
CA LEU A 57 -11.28 9.25 -1.78
C LEU A 57 -12.54 8.82 -1.03
N LEU A 58 -12.59 7.59 -0.51
CA LEU A 58 -13.74 7.13 0.30
C LEU A 58 -13.88 7.90 1.61
N LEU A 59 -12.78 8.14 2.33
CA LEU A 59 -12.80 8.96 3.55
C LEU A 59 -13.20 10.41 3.25
N ALA A 60 -12.70 10.98 2.15
CA ALA A 60 -13.10 12.32 1.72
C ALA A 60 -14.60 12.38 1.38
N ALA A 61 -15.14 11.39 0.66
CA ALA A 61 -16.58 11.31 0.37
C ALA A 61 -17.42 11.26 1.65
N ILE A 62 -16.99 10.47 2.65
CA ILE A 62 -17.65 10.42 3.97
C ILE A 62 -17.60 11.78 4.66
N GLY A 63 -16.43 12.44 4.68
CA GLY A 63 -16.26 13.77 5.28
C GLY A 63 -17.15 14.84 4.64
N LEU A 64 -17.27 14.81 3.30
CA LEU A 64 -18.16 15.70 2.56
C LEU A 64 -19.63 15.40 2.88
N GLN A 65 -20.04 14.12 2.91
CA GLN A 65 -21.43 13.73 3.11
C GLN A 65 -21.92 13.99 4.54
N MET A 66 -21.06 13.82 5.55
CA MET A 66 -21.41 14.08 6.95
C MET A 66 -21.58 15.57 7.27
N ARG A 67 -21.07 16.47 6.41
CA ARG A 67 -21.22 17.94 6.52
C ARG A 67 -20.89 18.50 7.91
N THR A 68 -20.01 17.81 8.64
CA THR A 68 -19.68 18.08 10.05
C THR A 68 -18.18 18.18 10.23
N TRP A 69 -17.72 19.31 10.79
CA TRP A 69 -16.29 19.58 10.95
C TRP A 69 -15.58 18.59 11.89
N TRP A 70 -16.29 18.11 12.92
CA TRP A 70 -15.73 17.23 13.96
C TRP A 70 -15.32 15.83 13.45
N VAL A 71 -15.77 15.44 12.26
CA VAL A 71 -15.48 14.12 11.67
C VAL A 71 -14.10 14.11 11.00
N TRP A 72 -13.63 15.25 10.50
CA TRP A 72 -12.37 15.37 9.75
C TRP A 72 -11.13 14.91 10.53
N PRO A 73 -10.93 15.26 11.81
CA PRO A 73 -9.78 14.77 12.57
C PRO A 73 -9.71 13.24 12.63
N VAL A 74 -10.85 12.57 12.80
CA VAL A 74 -10.91 11.10 12.86
C VAL A 74 -10.57 10.48 11.50
N LEU A 75 -11.08 11.05 10.41
CA LEU A 75 -10.78 10.59 9.05
C LEU A 75 -9.31 10.77 8.70
N VAL A 76 -8.71 11.90 9.08
CA VAL A 76 -7.29 12.18 8.86
C VAL A 76 -6.43 11.19 9.65
N VAL A 77 -6.77 10.91 10.91
CA VAL A 77 -6.07 9.90 11.72
C VAL A 77 -6.17 8.52 11.05
N ALA A 78 -7.36 8.11 10.61
CA ALA A 78 -7.54 6.83 9.90
C ALA A 78 -6.67 6.75 8.64
N TRP A 79 -6.59 7.83 7.87
CA TRP A 79 -5.75 7.89 6.67
C TRP A 79 -4.25 7.84 6.99
N ILE A 80 -3.79 8.56 8.01
CA ILE A 80 -2.39 8.52 8.46
C ILE A 80 -2.02 7.12 8.94
N PHE A 81 -2.88 6.48 9.74
CA PHE A 81 -2.65 5.10 10.18
C PHE A 81 -2.48 4.16 8.99
N GLN A 82 -3.35 4.26 7.97
CA GLN A 82 -3.18 3.48 6.74
C GLN A 82 -1.83 3.74 6.06
N LEU A 83 -1.42 5.01 5.95
CA LEU A 83 -0.13 5.39 5.36
C LEU A 83 1.08 4.84 6.12
N LEU A 84 0.96 4.61 7.42
CA LEU A 84 2.00 3.97 8.22
C LEU A 84 1.95 2.44 8.12
N THR A 85 0.75 1.86 8.15
CA THR A 85 0.55 0.41 8.09
C THR A 85 0.99 -0.15 6.74
N VAL A 86 0.65 0.50 5.64
CA VAL A 86 0.91 0.00 4.28
C VAL A 86 2.41 -0.23 4.01
N PRO A 87 3.33 0.73 4.24
CA PRO A 87 4.77 0.52 4.05
C PRO A 87 5.37 -0.51 5.00
N VAL A 88 4.93 -0.54 6.27
CA VAL A 88 5.42 -1.51 7.25
C VAL A 88 5.04 -2.93 6.83
N SER A 89 3.77 -3.14 6.43
CA SER A 89 3.32 -4.42 5.90
C SER A 89 4.07 -4.80 4.61
N ALA A 90 4.25 -3.86 3.69
CA ALA A 90 5.01 -4.11 2.45
C ALA A 90 6.47 -4.49 2.73
N HIS A 91 7.12 -3.83 3.70
CA HIS A 91 8.49 -4.15 4.08
C HIS A 91 8.60 -5.54 4.73
N MET A 92 7.67 -5.89 5.63
CA MET A 92 7.63 -7.22 6.25
C MET A 92 7.39 -8.33 5.21
N VAL A 93 6.44 -8.13 4.30
CA VAL A 93 6.13 -9.09 3.22
C VAL A 93 7.30 -9.20 2.24
N GLY A 94 7.95 -8.08 1.88
CA GLY A 94 9.14 -8.08 1.03
C GLY A 94 10.30 -8.86 1.65
N ARG A 95 10.60 -8.62 2.92
CA ARG A 95 11.64 -9.37 3.66
C ARG A 95 11.32 -10.86 3.75
N ALA A 96 10.07 -11.20 4.04
CA ALA A 96 9.63 -12.59 4.10
C ALA A 96 9.71 -13.29 2.73
N GLY A 97 9.30 -12.61 1.66
CA GLY A 97 9.38 -13.10 0.28
C GLY A 97 10.83 -13.34 -0.17
N TYR A 98 11.73 -12.41 0.14
CA TYR A 98 13.16 -12.56 -0.14
C TYR A 98 13.77 -13.76 0.60
N ARG A 99 13.46 -13.91 1.90
CA ARG A 99 13.99 -15.01 2.72
C ARG A 99 13.48 -16.39 2.30
N THR A 100 12.24 -16.48 1.82
CA THR A 100 11.63 -17.75 1.40
C THR A 100 11.98 -18.15 -0.03
N LYS A 101 12.79 -17.38 -0.75
CA LYS A 101 13.18 -17.61 -2.16
C LYS A 101 11.98 -17.71 -3.12
N HIS A 102 10.83 -17.17 -2.74
CA HIS A 102 9.63 -17.09 -3.58
C HIS A 102 9.58 -15.83 -4.47
N LEU A 103 10.73 -15.16 -4.65
CA LEU A 103 10.86 -14.10 -5.63
C LEU A 103 11.08 -14.72 -7.01
N HIS A 104 10.33 -14.25 -8.00
CA HIS A 104 10.54 -14.67 -9.38
C HIS A 104 11.81 -13.99 -9.92
N ARG A 105 12.96 -14.61 -9.63
CA ARG A 105 14.29 -14.06 -9.94
C ARG A 105 14.46 -13.81 -11.44
N GLU A 106 13.74 -14.56 -12.29
CA GLU A 106 13.68 -14.33 -13.74
C GLU A 106 13.02 -13.01 -14.18
N LEU A 107 12.26 -12.35 -13.30
CA LEU A 107 11.63 -11.05 -13.57
C LEU A 107 12.46 -9.87 -13.02
N LEU A 108 13.55 -10.14 -12.31
CA LEU A 108 14.45 -9.13 -11.76
C LEU A 108 15.57 -8.81 -12.76
N THR A 109 15.61 -7.58 -13.27
CA THR A 109 16.71 -7.12 -14.13
C THR A 109 18.00 -6.83 -13.37
N ALA A 110 17.89 -6.48 -12.08
CA ALA A 110 19.02 -6.25 -11.19
C ALA A 110 18.64 -6.63 -9.75
N ASP A 111 19.54 -7.32 -9.04
CA ASP A 111 19.41 -7.68 -7.63
C ASP A 111 20.69 -7.28 -6.88
N GLU A 112 20.80 -5.99 -6.56
CA GLU A 112 21.94 -5.48 -5.78
C GLU A 112 21.93 -5.98 -4.32
N LEU A 113 20.76 -6.41 -3.82
CA LEU A 113 20.62 -6.91 -2.46
C LEU A 113 21.31 -8.28 -2.30
N GLU A 114 21.30 -9.12 -3.33
CA GLU A 114 21.99 -10.41 -3.32
C GLU A 114 23.48 -10.27 -3.03
N ALA A 115 24.17 -9.31 -3.67
CA ALA A 115 25.59 -9.08 -3.45
C ALA A 115 25.88 -8.70 -1.98
N VAL A 116 25.04 -7.86 -1.37
CA VAL A 116 25.16 -7.45 0.02
C VAL A 116 24.91 -8.63 0.97
N VAL A 117 23.88 -9.44 0.69
CA VAL A 117 23.55 -10.61 1.51
C VAL A 117 24.64 -11.67 1.44
N GLN A 118 25.21 -11.93 0.27
CA GLN A 118 26.33 -12.88 0.11
C GLN A 118 27.58 -12.40 0.84
N LYS A 119 27.90 -11.10 0.76
CA LYS A 119 29.03 -10.51 1.49
C LYS A 119 28.86 -10.64 3.00
N ALA A 120 27.70 -10.29 3.54
CA ALA A 120 27.40 -10.42 4.96
C ALA A 120 27.47 -11.88 5.45
N ALA A 121 27.01 -12.83 4.62
CA ALA A 121 27.12 -14.26 4.93
C ALA A 121 28.58 -14.75 4.93
N ALA A 122 29.41 -14.25 4.02
CA ALA A 122 30.83 -14.58 3.97
C ALA A 122 31.60 -13.99 5.16
N GLU A 123 31.31 -12.75 5.56
CA GLU A 123 31.88 -12.12 6.76
C GLU A 123 31.53 -12.89 8.03
N ALA A 124 30.25 -13.28 8.20
CA ALA A 124 29.82 -14.08 9.34
C ALA A 124 30.51 -15.46 9.41
N ALA A 125 30.77 -16.10 8.26
CA ALA A 125 31.49 -17.38 8.21
C ALA A 125 32.98 -17.25 8.55
N LEU A 126 33.59 -16.09 8.26
CA LEU A 126 34.98 -15.79 8.63
C LEU A 126 35.10 -15.50 10.13
N GLU A 127 34.09 -14.86 10.73
CA GLU A 127 34.05 -14.52 12.15
C GLU A 127 33.75 -15.74 13.06
N ASP A 128 32.96 -16.70 12.57
CA ASP A 128 32.68 -17.98 13.24
C ASP A 128 33.76 -19.05 13.00
N SER A 129 34.78 -18.73 12.19
CA SER A 129 35.96 -19.60 12.07
C SER A 129 36.68 -19.58 13.43
N PRO A 130 36.87 -20.74 14.09
CA PRO A 130 37.50 -20.77 15.40
C PRO A 130 38.85 -20.08 15.30
N ASP A 131 39.06 -19.10 16.18
CA ASP A 131 40.39 -18.55 16.46
C ASP A 131 41.29 -19.75 16.76
N ASP A 132 42.05 -20.20 15.75
CA ASP A 132 43.13 -21.17 15.89
C ASP A 132 44.25 -20.44 16.62
N GLY A 133 43.97 -20.16 17.90
CA GLY A 133 44.86 -19.57 18.87
C GLY A 133 46.01 -20.53 19.09
N ARG A 134 47.03 -20.38 18.24
CA ARG A 134 48.38 -20.85 18.47
C ARG A 134 49.08 -19.98 19.51
#